data_AF-A0A453LHT7-F1
#
_entry.id   AF-A0A453LHT7-F1
#
_cell.length_a   1.000
_cell.length_b   1.000
_cell.length_c   1.000
_cell.angle_alpha   90.00
_cell.angle_beta   90.00
_cell.angle_gamma   90.00
#
_symmetry.space_group_name_H-M   'P 1'
#
loop_
_entity.id
_entity.type
_entity.pdbx_description
1 polymer ?
#
loop_
_entity_poly.entity_id
_entity_poly.type
_entity_poly.pdbx_seq_one_letter_code
_entity_poly.pdbx_strand_id
1 'polypeptide(L)' 'MLRASGIQWDLRKVDPYESYNQFDWKVQWQKEGESLARYLVRIGEMRESIKIIQQAVEKKFLEDLMRI' A
#
# COMPACT_ATOMS: atom_id res chain seq x y z
N MET A 1 -0.66 -14.74 2.92
CA MET A 1 -1.66 -15.81 3.08
C MET A 1 -2.95 -15.26 3.67
N LEU A 2 -2.90 -14.62 4.85
CA LEU A 2 -4.05 -14.01 5.54
C LEU A 2 -4.92 -13.13 4.62
N ARG A 3 -4.30 -12.17 3.92
CA ARG A 3 -5.02 -11.23 3.02
C ARG A 3 -5.72 -11.88 1.84
N ALA A 4 -5.25 -13.02 1.36
CA ALA A 4 -5.93 -13.74 0.29
C ALA A 4 -7.03 -14.68 0.80
N SER A 5 -7.18 -14.80 2.12
CA SER A 5 -8.12 -15.72 2.80
C SER A 5 -9.23 -14.96 3.55
N GLY A 6 -9.54 -13.74 3.13
CA GLY A 6 -10.60 -12.90 3.69
C GLY A 6 -10.21 -12.07 4.90
N ILE A 7 -8.96 -12.13 5.37
CA ILE A 7 -8.52 -11.39 6.56
C ILE A 7 -7.85 -10.07 6.13
N GLN A 8 -8.55 -8.95 6.34
CA GLN A 8 -8.09 -7.61 6.00
C GLN A 8 -7.06 -7.07 6.99
N TRP A 9 -5.86 -7.68 6.99
CA TRP A 9 -4.82 -7.34 7.95
C TRP A 9 -3.49 -6.99 7.24
N ASP A 10 -2.94 -5.82 7.60
CA ASP A 10 -1.64 -5.36 7.16
C ASP A 10 -0.98 -4.54 8.26
N LEU A 11 0.27 -4.89 8.61
CA LEU A 11 1.01 -4.26 9.70
C LEU A 11 1.15 -2.74 9.47
N ARG A 12 1.35 -2.30 8.23
CA ARG A 12 1.56 -0.88 7.88
C ARG A 12 0.34 -0.01 8.15
N LYS A 13 -0.84 -0.60 8.32
CA LYS A 13 -2.08 0.10 8.72
C LYS A 13 -2.43 -0.12 10.20
N VAL A 14 -2.18 -1.32 10.73
CA VAL A 14 -2.56 -1.68 12.10
C VAL A 14 -1.61 -1.08 13.12
N ASP A 15 -0.31 -1.15 12.85
CA ASP A 15 0.74 -0.54 13.66
C ASP A 15 1.68 0.24 12.74
N PRO A 16 1.28 1.47 12.35
CA PRO A 16 2.01 2.23 11.35
C PRO A 16 3.42 2.56 11.83
N TYR A 17 4.41 2.14 11.05
CA TYR A 17 5.82 2.50 11.23
C TYR A 17 6.27 3.45 10.12
N GLU A 18 7.39 4.15 10.35
CA GLU A 18 7.93 5.16 9.44
C GLU A 18 6.86 6.19 9.01
N SER A 19 6.67 6.39 7.72
CA SER A 19 5.77 7.39 7.14
C SER A 19 4.61 6.76 6.35
N TYR A 20 4.32 5.46 6.51
CA TYR A 20 3.23 4.80 5.78
C TYR A 20 1.84 5.36 6.07
N ASN A 21 1.67 6.03 7.21
CA ASN A 21 0.45 6.76 7.59
C ASN A 21 0.28 8.10 6.86
N GLN A 22 1.32 8.62 6.20
CA GLN A 22 1.29 9.89 5.47
C GLN A 22 0.85 9.74 4.01
N PHE A 23 0.64 8.51 3.53
CA PHE A 23 0.29 8.20 2.16
C PHE A 23 -1.10 7.56 2.05
N ASP A 24 -1.82 7.87 0.98
CA ASP A 24 -3.11 7.26 0.67
C ASP A 24 -2.93 5.98 -0.16
N TRP A 25 -3.21 4.84 0.46
CA TRP A 25 -3.15 3.52 -0.17
C TRP A 25 -4.10 2.56 0.53
N LYS A 26 -4.51 1.52 -0.20
CA LYS A 26 -5.49 0.51 0.25
C LYS A 26 -4.85 -0.86 0.45
N VAL A 27 -5.22 -1.53 1.53
CA VAL A 27 -4.84 -2.92 1.77
C VAL A 27 -5.55 -3.80 0.76
N GLN A 28 -4.78 -4.53 -0.04
CA GLN A 28 -5.32 -5.45 -1.04
C GLN A 28 -5.62 -6.79 -0.38
N TRP A 29 -6.83 -7.28 -0.56
CA TRP A 29 -7.29 -8.54 0.01
C TRP A 29 -8.28 -9.23 -0.93
N GLN A 30 -8.43 -10.52 -0.73
CA GLN A 30 -9.33 -11.40 -1.46
C GLN A 30 -9.91 -12.42 -0.48
N LYS A 31 -11.07 -13.02 -0.80
CA LYS A 31 -11.79 -13.92 0.10
C LYS A 31 -11.57 -15.40 -0.21
N GLU A 32 -11.18 -15.70 -1.44
CA GLU A 32 -11.28 -17.02 -2.06
C GLU A 32 -10.22 -18.01 -1.55
N GLY A 33 -9.11 -17.54 -0.97
CA GLY A 33 -8.08 -18.39 -0.34
C GLY A 33 -7.17 -19.14 -1.32
N GLU A 34 -7.49 -19.13 -2.61
CA GLU A 34 -6.79 -19.90 -3.65
C GLU A 34 -5.47 -19.25 -4.13
N SER A 35 -4.73 -19.96 -4.98
CA SER A 35 -3.48 -19.47 -5.57
C SER A 35 -3.71 -18.23 -6.43
N LEU A 36 -4.81 -18.19 -7.19
CA LEU A 36 -5.18 -17.03 -7.99
C LEU A 36 -5.46 -15.80 -7.12
N ALA A 37 -6.19 -15.95 -6.01
CA ALA A 37 -6.43 -14.88 -5.05
C ALA A 37 -5.12 -14.29 -4.52
N ARG A 38 -4.13 -15.13 -4.21
CA ARG A 38 -2.78 -14.67 -3.80
C ARG A 38 -2.06 -13.91 -4.90
N TYR A 39 -2.16 -14.38 -6.13
CA TYR A 39 -1.58 -13.71 -7.28
C TYR A 39 -2.21 -12.32 -7.49
N LEU A 40 -3.54 -12.22 -7.46
CA LEU A 40 -4.27 -10.97 -7.60
C LEU A 40 -3.95 -9.98 -6.48
N VAL A 41 -3.88 -10.43 -5.22
CA VAL A 41 -3.44 -9.58 -4.10
C VAL A 41 -2.06 -9.00 -4.36
N ARG A 42 -1.07 -9.81 -4.79
CA ARG A 42 0.30 -9.31 -5.08
C ARG A 42 0.33 -8.30 -6.23
N ILE A 43 -0.46 -8.53 -7.28
CA ILE A 43 -0.56 -7.60 -8.42
C ILE A 43 -1.17 -6.27 -7.96
N GLY A 44 -2.20 -6.31 -7.12
CA GLY A 44 -2.76 -5.12 -6.49
C GLY A 44 -1.73 -4.39 -5.61
N GLU A 45 -0.98 -5.13 -4.80
CA GLU A 45 0.03 -4.55 -3.90
C GLU A 45 1.11 -3.81 -4.68
N MET A 46 1.57 -4.35 -5.82
CA MET A 46 2.53 -3.65 -6.68
C MET A 46 1.98 -2.32 -7.20
N ARG A 47 0.68 -2.24 -7.53
CA ARG A 47 0.06 -0.98 -7.97
C ARG A 47 -0.02 0.03 -6.83
N GLU A 48 -0.42 -0.40 -5.63
CA GLU A 48 -0.43 0.46 -4.45
C GLU A 48 0.98 0.91 -4.04
N SER A 49 2.00 0.06 -4.19
CA SER A 49 3.40 0.43 -3.99
C SER A 49 3.84 1.55 -4.94
N ILE A 50 3.50 1.44 -6.23
CA ILE A 50 3.78 2.51 -7.20
C ILE A 50 3.04 3.79 -6.82
N LYS A 51 1.77 3.71 -6.39
CA LYS A 51 0.99 4.86 -5.93
C LYS A 51 1.63 5.56 -4.73
N ILE A 52 2.18 4.82 -3.78
CA ILE A 52 2.92 5.38 -2.63
C ILE A 52 4.18 6.11 -3.11
N ILE A 53 4.97 5.48 -4.01
CA ILE A 53 6.20 6.08 -4.54
C ILE A 53 5.88 7.40 -5.28
N GLN A 54 4.82 7.43 -6.08
CA GLN A 54 4.39 8.64 -6.78
C GLN A 54 4.04 9.77 -5.80
N GLN A 55 3.25 9.48 -4.76
CA GLN A 55 2.93 10.46 -3.71
C GLN A 55 4.18 10.95 -2.97
N ALA A 56 5.14 10.07 -2.70
CA ALA A 56 6.40 10.45 -2.04
C ALA A 56 7.25 11.40 -2.89
N VAL A 57 7.34 11.15 -4.20
CA VAL A 57 8.05 12.04 -5.13
C VAL A 57 7.36 13.40 -5.24
N GLU A 58 6.03 13.41 -5.37
CA GLU A 58 5.24 14.64 -5.45
C GLU A 58 5.37 15.48 -4.17
N LYS A 59 5.26 14.84 -3.00
CA LYS A 59 5.43 15.51 -1.70
C LYS A 59 6.82 16.14 -1.58
N LYS A 60 7.87 15.40 -1.96
CA LYS A 60 9.24 15.93 -1.93
C LYS A 60 9.42 17.14 -2.85
N PHE A 61 8.85 17.09 -4.06
CA PHE A 61 8.91 18.20 -5.01
C PHE A 61 8.24 19.47 -4.45
N LEU A 62 7.09 19.33 -3.78
CA LEU A 62 6.40 20.45 -3.14
C LEU A 62 7.22 21.02 -1.96
N GLU A 63 7.83 20.16 -1.15
CA GLU A 63 8.71 20.58 -0.05
C GLU A 63 9.93 21.36 -0.56
N ASP A 64 10.53 20.92 -1.66
CA ASP A 64 11.66 21.62 -2.28
C ASP A 64 11.23 22.98 -2.87
N LEU A 65 10.04 23.07 -3.48
CA LEU A 65 9.49 24.33 -4.01
C LEU A 65 9.21 25.37 -2.90
N MET A 66 8.69 24.93 -1.75
CA MET A 66 8.38 25.81 -0.61
C MET A 66 9.62 26.30 0.15
N ARG A 67 10.80 25.74 -0.15
CA ARG A 67 12.09 26.14 0.46
C ARG A 67 12.82 27.23 -0.33
N ILE A 68 12.33 27.60 -1.51
CA ILE A 68 12.85 28.69 -2.36
C ILE A 68 12.04 29.95 -2.06
#